data_AF-A0A920BI71-F1
#
_entry.id   AF-A0A920BI71-F1
#
_cell.length_a   1.000
_cell.length_b   1.000
_cell.length_c   1.000
_cell.angle_alpha   90.00
_cell.angle_beta   90.00
_cell.angle_gamma   90.00
#
_symmetry.space_group_name_H-M   'P 1'
#
loop_
_entity.id
_entity.type
_entity.pdbx_description
1 polymer ?
#
loop_
_entity_poly.entity_id
_entity_poly.type
_entity_poly.pdbx_seq_one_letter_code
_entity_poly.pdbx_strand_id
1 'polypeptide(L)'
;MQLTDCLIQSPEKSINELDSGLGELFKASEITEMALGVALFHGFSKMLIALGREPDEMETTIIPTPTPSLLRLDKVFEPDNPMHIVLSPSPNLRDRWLDLEDALWMSQSYPTTELLAVRGRLAELLPIPDAFRGYYPSVGRGNSSLSIADQFFYDVRSITEEQRNEISNNFGTEGLVVLMICLALYDGAFRIISVLDH
;
A
#
# COMPACT_ATOMS: atom_id res chain seq x y z
N MET A 1 10.45 -4.03 18.24
CA MET A 1 9.59 -2.84 18.11
C MET A 1 10.07 -1.89 17.01
N GLN A 2 11.36 -1.83 16.70
CA GLN A 2 11.91 -0.85 15.74
C GLN A 2 11.39 -1.01 14.29
N LEU A 3 11.13 -2.22 13.78
CA LEU A 3 10.63 -2.43 12.41
C LEU A 3 9.25 -1.80 12.18
N THR A 4 8.33 -2.00 13.12
CA THR A 4 6.97 -1.42 13.06
C THR A 4 7.03 0.11 13.12
N ASP A 5 7.89 0.66 13.99
CA ASP A 5 8.05 2.11 14.12
C ASP A 5 8.62 2.72 12.83
N CYS A 6 9.58 2.06 12.16
CA CYS A 6 10.08 2.49 10.86
C CYS A 6 9.00 2.46 9.77
N LEU A 7 8.19 1.40 9.70
CA LEU A 7 7.12 1.31 8.70
C LEU A 7 6.01 2.34 8.93
N ILE A 8 5.61 2.58 10.19
CA ILE A 8 4.44 3.41 10.52
C ILE A 8 4.80 4.89 10.65
N GLN A 9 5.84 5.22 11.43
CA GLN A 9 6.10 6.61 11.86
C GLN A 9 7.07 7.35 10.94
N SER A 10 8.12 6.68 10.45
CA SER A 10 9.19 7.34 9.68
C SER A 10 9.87 6.34 8.76
N PRO A 11 9.34 6.10 7.55
CA PRO A 11 9.94 5.19 6.58
C PRO A 11 11.26 5.71 6.00
N GLU A 12 11.82 6.81 6.50
CA GLU A 12 13.12 7.34 6.10
C GLU A 12 14.31 6.45 6.50
N LYS A 13 14.11 5.48 7.40
CA LYS A 13 15.16 4.55 7.83
C LYS A 13 15.05 3.22 7.10
N SER A 14 16.14 2.80 6.47
CA SER A 14 16.22 1.49 5.83
C SER A 14 16.37 0.35 6.85
N ILE A 15 16.02 -0.87 6.46
CA ILE A 15 16.22 -2.10 7.24
C ILE A 15 17.70 -2.36 7.44
N ASN A 16 18.52 -1.94 6.48
CA ASN A 16 19.98 -1.99 6.57
C ASN A 16 20.47 -1.13 7.76
N GLU A 17 19.78 -0.03 8.08
CA GLU A 17 20.03 0.82 9.26
C GLU A 17 19.32 0.33 10.54
N LEU A 18 18.28 -0.52 10.44
CA LEU A 18 17.59 -1.18 11.56
C LEU A 18 18.38 -2.31 12.24
N ASP A 19 19.63 -2.49 11.83
CA ASP A 19 20.70 -3.18 12.56
C ASP A 19 20.73 -4.72 12.43
N SER A 20 21.98 -5.20 12.50
CA SER A 20 22.51 -6.56 12.42
C SER A 20 21.73 -7.66 13.16
N GLY A 21 20.95 -7.31 14.19
CA GLY A 21 20.21 -8.28 15.01
C GLY A 21 18.95 -8.87 14.35
N LEU A 22 18.33 -8.18 13.39
CA LEU A 22 17.15 -8.72 12.68
C LEU A 22 17.53 -9.85 11.72
N GLY A 23 18.64 -9.69 10.99
CA GLY A 23 19.16 -10.72 10.09
C GLY A 23 19.75 -11.94 10.80
N GLU A 24 20.12 -11.80 12.09
CA GLU A 24 20.52 -12.93 12.93
C GLU A 24 19.32 -13.79 13.38
N LEU A 25 18.13 -13.19 13.49
CA LEU A 25 16.92 -13.84 14.02
C LEU A 25 15.96 -14.32 12.93
N PHE A 26 15.91 -13.63 11.80
CA PHE A 26 14.93 -13.87 10.74
C PHE A 26 15.58 -13.92 9.36
N LYS A 27 15.02 -14.76 8.50
CA LYS A 27 15.38 -14.82 7.07
C LYS A 27 14.83 -13.60 6.36
N ALA A 28 15.45 -13.23 5.24
CA ALA A 28 14.95 -12.16 4.37
C ALA A 28 13.46 -12.34 3.99
N SER A 29 13.03 -13.58 3.70
CA SER A 29 11.62 -13.88 3.38
C SER A 29 10.66 -13.59 4.54
N GLU A 30 11.09 -13.87 5.78
CA GLU A 30 10.30 -13.63 6.99
C GLU A 30 10.22 -12.13 7.28
N ILE A 31 11.33 -11.40 7.09
CA ILE A 31 11.36 -9.93 7.20
C ILE A 31 10.45 -9.30 6.15
N THR A 32 10.51 -9.74 4.89
CA THR A 32 9.62 -9.29 3.81
C THR A 32 8.15 -9.54 4.13
N GLU A 33 7.82 -10.74 4.63
CA GLU A 33 6.45 -11.09 5.04
C GLU A 33 5.94 -10.21 6.18
N MET A 34 6.74 -10.01 7.22
CA MET A 34 6.39 -9.14 8.34
C MET A 34 6.23 -7.68 7.89
N ALA A 35 7.16 -7.17 7.08
CA ALA A 35 7.10 -5.81 6.57
C ALA A 35 5.84 -5.58 5.72
N LEU A 36 5.54 -6.51 4.82
CA LEU A 36 4.33 -6.46 4.01
C LEU A 36 3.07 -6.52 4.87
N GLY A 37 3.01 -7.45 5.83
CA GLY A 37 1.87 -7.61 6.72
C GLY A 37 1.55 -6.34 7.51
N VAL A 38 2.57 -5.71 8.12
CA VAL A 38 2.42 -4.46 8.87
C VAL A 38 2.02 -3.30 7.98
N ALA A 39 2.65 -3.16 6.80
CA ALA A 39 2.36 -2.08 5.87
C ALA A 39 0.95 -2.19 5.28
N LEU A 40 0.51 -3.39 4.90
CA LEU A 40 -0.86 -3.65 4.44
C LEU A 40 -1.87 -3.37 5.57
N PHE A 41 -1.60 -3.85 6.79
CA PHE A 41 -2.46 -3.58 7.93
C PHE A 41 -2.63 -2.07 8.15
N HIS A 42 -1.55 -1.30 8.10
CA HIS A 42 -1.58 0.16 8.24
C HIS A 42 -2.41 0.83 7.13
N GLY A 43 -2.12 0.51 5.86
CA GLY A 43 -2.83 1.07 4.71
C GLY A 43 -4.33 0.75 4.74
N PHE A 44 -4.70 -0.51 4.98
CA PHE A 44 -6.10 -0.93 5.01
C PHE A 44 -6.85 -0.41 6.25
N SER A 45 -6.17 -0.27 7.40
CA SER A 45 -6.77 0.38 8.57
C SER A 45 -7.11 1.85 8.28
N LYS A 46 -6.21 2.57 7.61
CA LYS A 46 -6.46 3.94 7.14
C LYS A 46 -7.63 4.00 6.15
N MET A 47 -7.73 3.06 5.23
CA MET A 47 -8.90 2.93 4.35
C MET A 47 -10.21 2.78 5.13
N LEU A 48 -10.26 1.94 6.17
CA LEU A 48 -11.47 1.78 6.98
C LEU A 48 -11.85 3.09 7.70
N ILE A 49 -10.86 3.81 8.25
CA ILE A 49 -11.08 5.13 8.86
C ILE A 49 -11.57 6.13 7.81
N ALA A 50 -10.93 6.20 6.64
CA ALA A 50 -11.34 7.08 5.53
C ALA A 50 -12.79 6.84 5.12
N LEU A 51 -13.24 5.58 5.15
CA LEU A 51 -14.60 5.17 4.83
C LEU A 51 -15.61 5.41 5.97
N GLY A 52 -15.19 5.96 7.11
CA GLY A 52 -16.04 6.14 8.28
C GLY A 52 -16.46 4.82 8.92
N ARG A 53 -15.62 3.79 8.82
CA ARG A 53 -15.82 2.43 9.35
C ARG A 53 -14.92 2.14 10.55
N GLU A 54 -14.42 3.18 11.20
CA GLU A 54 -13.75 3.05 12.50
C GLU A 54 -14.80 2.57 13.52
N PRO A 55 -14.57 1.43 14.20
CA PRO A 55 -15.52 0.94 15.19
C PRO A 55 -15.44 1.81 16.46
N ASP A 56 -16.59 2.03 17.11
CA ASP A 56 -16.64 2.76 18.39
C ASP A 56 -15.86 2.03 19.50
N GLU A 57 -15.88 0.70 19.47
CA GLU A 57 -15.15 -0.18 20.37
C GLU A 57 -14.42 -1.28 19.59
N MET A 58 -13.18 -1.61 20.00
CA MET A 58 -12.39 -2.68 19.40
C MET A 58 -12.76 -4.04 20.02
N GLU A 59 -13.97 -4.51 19.73
CA GLU A 59 -14.41 -5.83 20.19
C GLU A 59 -13.43 -6.92 19.70
N THR A 60 -12.95 -7.75 20.63
CA THR A 60 -12.04 -8.83 20.28
C THR A 60 -12.83 -9.97 19.63
N THR A 61 -12.67 -10.11 18.31
CA THR A 61 -13.20 -11.26 17.58
C THR A 61 -12.08 -12.27 17.33
N ILE A 62 -12.24 -13.49 17.83
CA ILE A 62 -11.34 -14.60 17.49
C ILE A 62 -11.82 -15.20 16.17
N ILE A 63 -11.15 -14.83 15.08
CA ILE A 63 -11.31 -15.50 13.78
C ILE A 63 -10.17 -16.50 13.59
N PRO A 64 -10.43 -17.68 13.00
CA PRO A 64 -9.36 -18.59 12.62
C PRO A 64 -8.47 -17.88 11.59
N THR A 65 -7.16 -17.99 11.74
CA THR A 65 -6.22 -17.46 10.74
C THR A 65 -6.56 -18.08 9.38
N PRO A 66 -6.87 -17.27 8.35
CA PRO A 66 -7.14 -17.79 7.03
C PRO A 66 -5.98 -18.68 6.58
N THR A 67 -6.27 -19.90 6.12
CA THR A 67 -5.22 -20.79 5.63
C THR A 67 -4.70 -20.24 4.30
N PRO A 68 -3.41 -19.93 4.16
CA PRO A 68 -2.86 -19.46 2.89
C PRO A 68 -3.08 -20.55 1.84
N SER A 69 -3.52 -20.13 0.66
CA SER A 69 -3.67 -21.08 -0.43
C SER A 69 -2.29 -21.61 -0.84
N LEU A 70 -2.16 -22.94 -0.85
CA LEU A 70 -0.96 -23.64 -1.31
C LEU A 70 -0.85 -23.68 -2.83
N LEU A 71 -1.89 -23.24 -3.54
CA LEU A 71 -1.87 -23.16 -4.99
C LEU A 71 -0.99 -21.99 -5.41
N ARG A 72 -0.01 -22.31 -6.25
CA ARG A 72 0.78 -21.30 -6.93
C ARG A 72 -0.09 -20.60 -7.98
N LEU A 73 0.06 -19.29 -8.08
CA LEU A 73 -0.52 -18.53 -9.18
C LEU A 73 0.23 -18.87 -10.46
N ASP A 74 -0.48 -19.37 -11.46
CA ASP A 74 0.07 -19.67 -12.79
C ASP A 74 -0.07 -18.43 -13.68
N LYS A 75 0.70 -17.39 -13.34
CA LYS A 75 0.72 -16.09 -14.03
C LYS A 75 2.15 -15.58 -14.08
N VAL A 76 2.52 -15.00 -15.21
CA VAL A 76 3.82 -14.35 -15.40
C VAL A 76 3.64 -12.86 -15.16
N PHE A 77 4.50 -12.28 -14.33
CA PHE A 77 4.49 -10.86 -14.01
C PHE A 77 5.74 -10.18 -14.55
N GLU A 78 5.60 -8.89 -14.87
CA GLU A 78 6.68 -8.10 -15.43
C GLU A 78 7.82 -7.91 -14.41
N PRO A 79 9.08 -8.21 -14.77
CA PRO A 79 10.21 -8.17 -13.84
C PRO A 79 10.69 -6.76 -13.51
N ASP A 80 10.25 -5.74 -14.27
CA ASP A 80 10.58 -4.33 -14.08
C ASP A 80 9.67 -3.62 -13.06
N ASN A 81 8.57 -4.27 -12.62
CA ASN A 81 7.73 -3.76 -11.55
C ASN A 81 8.55 -3.69 -10.23
N PRO A 82 8.63 -2.53 -9.55
CA PRO A 82 9.40 -2.38 -8.32
C PRO A 82 9.03 -3.41 -7.24
N MET A 83 7.74 -3.77 -7.13
CA MET A 83 7.29 -4.75 -6.15
C MET A 83 7.69 -6.19 -6.51
N HIS A 84 7.95 -6.47 -7.80
CA HIS A 84 8.54 -7.75 -8.20
C HIS A 84 9.95 -7.92 -7.63
N ILE A 85 10.75 -6.83 -7.63
CA ILE A 85 12.11 -6.79 -7.08
C ILE A 85 12.05 -6.84 -5.55
N VAL A 86 11.26 -5.94 -4.95
CA VAL A 86 11.21 -5.74 -3.49
C VAL A 86 10.73 -6.98 -2.75
N LEU A 87 9.77 -7.71 -3.34
CA LEU A 87 9.21 -8.94 -2.75
C LEU A 87 9.89 -10.22 -3.27
N SER A 88 10.99 -10.11 -4.01
CA SER A 88 11.71 -11.29 -4.54
C SER A 88 12.13 -12.33 -3.49
N PRO A 89 12.41 -11.99 -2.21
CA PRO A 89 12.67 -13.00 -1.18
C PRO A 89 11.46 -13.91 -0.85
N SER A 90 10.23 -13.50 -1.18
CA SER A 90 8.99 -14.24 -0.91
C SER A 90 8.12 -14.37 -2.17
N PRO A 91 8.47 -15.27 -3.12
CA PRO A 91 7.85 -15.34 -4.45
C PRO A 91 6.32 -15.57 -4.43
N ASN A 92 5.82 -16.43 -3.55
CA ASN A 92 4.38 -16.68 -3.43
C ASN A 92 3.62 -15.41 -3.00
N LEU A 93 4.25 -14.58 -2.17
CA LEU A 93 3.68 -13.35 -1.66
C LEU A 93 3.75 -12.23 -2.71
N ARG A 94 4.91 -12.13 -3.39
CA ARG A 94 5.12 -11.28 -4.56
C ARG A 94 4.06 -11.53 -5.63
N ASP A 95 3.87 -12.78 -6.03
CA ASP A 95 2.95 -13.13 -7.11
C ASP A 95 1.50 -12.76 -6.75
N ARG A 96 1.12 -12.91 -5.47
CA ARG A 96 -0.21 -12.50 -4.98
C ARG A 96 -0.37 -10.98 -4.90
N TRP A 97 0.69 -10.27 -4.52
CA TRP A 97 0.71 -8.82 -4.55
C TRP A 97 0.49 -8.31 -5.98
N LEU A 98 1.26 -8.83 -6.93
CA LEU A 98 1.20 -8.40 -8.33
C LEU A 98 -0.16 -8.75 -8.97
N ASP A 99 -0.77 -9.87 -8.59
CA ASP A 99 -2.13 -10.19 -9.04
C ASP A 99 -3.19 -9.23 -8.48
N LEU A 100 -3.05 -8.82 -7.21
CA LEU A 100 -3.90 -7.80 -6.60
C LEU A 100 -3.73 -6.43 -7.27
N GLU A 101 -2.48 -6.05 -7.57
CA GLU A 101 -2.15 -4.82 -8.28
C GLU A 101 -2.75 -4.82 -9.69
N ASP A 102 -2.61 -5.92 -10.44
CA ASP A 102 -3.24 -6.07 -11.77
C ASP A 102 -4.76 -5.95 -11.67
N ALA A 103 -5.39 -6.61 -10.69
CA ALA A 103 -6.83 -6.52 -10.49
C ALA A 103 -7.30 -5.08 -10.20
N LEU A 104 -6.53 -4.30 -9.44
CA LEU A 104 -6.79 -2.88 -9.21
C LEU A 104 -6.81 -2.10 -10.54
N TRP A 105 -5.81 -2.31 -11.39
CA TRP A 105 -5.73 -1.62 -12.69
C TRP A 105 -6.77 -2.09 -13.71
N MET A 106 -7.25 -3.34 -13.58
CA MET A 106 -8.27 -3.92 -14.45
C MET A 106 -9.71 -3.57 -14.06
N SER A 107 -9.98 -3.09 -12.83
CA SER A 107 -11.34 -2.85 -12.33
C SER A 107 -12.14 -1.85 -13.18
N GLN A 108 -11.49 -0.87 -13.82
CA GLN A 108 -12.12 0.20 -14.63
C GLN A 108 -13.20 1.05 -13.92
N SER A 109 -13.47 0.81 -12.64
CA SER A 109 -14.51 1.49 -11.86
C SER A 109 -14.10 2.86 -11.31
N TYR A 110 -12.84 3.25 -11.51
CA TYR A 110 -12.33 4.60 -11.25
C TYR A 110 -11.34 4.99 -12.35
N PRO A 111 -11.26 6.28 -12.78
CA PRO A 111 -10.41 6.64 -13.92
C PRO A 111 -8.93 6.34 -13.67
N THR A 112 -8.30 5.61 -14.59
CA THR A 112 -6.89 5.20 -14.46
C THR A 112 -5.94 6.39 -14.33
N THR A 113 -6.23 7.51 -15.00
CA THR A 113 -5.44 8.74 -14.91
C THR A 113 -5.44 9.33 -13.50
N GLU A 114 -6.55 9.19 -12.76
CA GLU A 114 -6.68 9.64 -11.39
C GLU A 114 -5.90 8.74 -10.43
N LEU A 115 -6.03 7.41 -10.60
CA LEU A 115 -5.27 6.43 -9.81
C LEU A 115 -3.76 6.60 -9.99
N LEU A 116 -3.30 6.85 -11.23
CA LEU A 116 -1.91 7.15 -11.53
C LEU A 116 -1.44 8.44 -10.84
N ALA A 117 -2.28 9.49 -10.82
CA ALA A 117 -1.96 10.74 -10.15
C ALA A 117 -1.86 10.57 -8.63
N VAL A 118 -2.78 9.82 -8.02
CA VAL A 118 -2.76 9.47 -6.59
C VAL A 118 -1.51 8.67 -6.25
N ARG A 119 -1.19 7.63 -7.04
CA ARG A 119 0.03 6.82 -6.88
C ARG A 119 1.29 7.67 -6.98
N GLY A 120 1.38 8.52 -8.00
CA GLY A 120 2.51 9.43 -8.18
C GLY A 120 2.65 10.41 -7.01
N ARG A 121 1.53 10.93 -6.48
CA ARG A 121 1.55 11.82 -5.32
C ARG A 121 2.03 11.11 -4.05
N LEU A 122 1.57 9.90 -3.79
CA LEU A 122 2.06 9.09 -2.66
C LEU A 122 3.56 8.79 -2.78
N ALA A 123 4.05 8.55 -4.01
CA ALA A 123 5.49 8.35 -4.27
C ALA A 123 6.34 9.61 -4.02
N GLU A 124 5.76 10.81 -4.11
CA GLU A 124 6.44 12.06 -3.71
C GLU A 124 6.47 12.27 -2.19
N LEU A 125 5.43 11.79 -1.49
CA LEU A 125 5.28 11.96 -0.04
C LEU A 125 6.11 10.95 0.76
N LEU A 126 6.40 9.78 0.18
CA LEU A 126 7.16 8.71 0.80
C LEU A 126 8.57 8.61 0.18
N PRO A 127 9.60 8.32 0.99
CA PRO A 127 10.99 8.30 0.52
C PRO A 127 11.28 7.05 -0.30
N ILE A 128 10.99 7.06 -1.61
CA ILE A 128 11.33 5.95 -2.50
C ILE A 128 12.73 6.10 -3.13
N PRO A 129 13.50 5.00 -3.27
CA PRO A 129 14.79 5.00 -3.96
C PRO A 129 14.72 5.55 -5.39
N ASP A 130 15.77 6.26 -5.82
CA ASP A 130 15.85 6.85 -7.16
C ASP A 130 15.68 5.82 -8.28
N ALA A 131 16.11 4.58 -8.05
CA ALA A 131 15.96 3.46 -8.98
C ALA A 131 14.49 3.20 -9.37
N PHE A 132 13.53 3.47 -8.47
CA PHE A 132 12.11 3.22 -8.71
C PHE A 132 11.33 4.49 -9.08
N ARG A 133 11.90 5.69 -8.91
CA ARG A 133 11.20 6.95 -9.20
C ARG A 133 10.72 7.06 -10.65
N GLY A 134 11.48 6.52 -11.60
CA GLY A 134 11.09 6.51 -13.01
C GLY A 134 9.81 5.72 -13.29
N TYR A 135 9.50 4.70 -12.47
CA TYR A 135 8.30 3.88 -12.60
C TYR A 135 7.03 4.56 -12.05
N TYR A 136 7.21 5.50 -11.10
CA TYR A 136 6.12 6.24 -10.45
C TYR A 136 6.16 7.73 -10.82
N PRO A 137 5.84 8.10 -12.08
CA PRO A 137 5.91 9.48 -12.51
C PRO A 137 4.91 10.35 -11.74
N SER A 138 5.34 11.55 -11.36
CA SER A 138 4.47 12.59 -10.85
C SER A 138 3.51 13.06 -11.95
N VAL A 139 2.23 13.15 -11.63
CA VAL A 139 1.21 13.73 -12.51
C VAL A 139 0.88 15.12 -11.97
N GLY A 140 0.94 16.14 -12.83
CA GLY A 140 0.95 17.55 -12.44
C GLY A 140 -0.19 18.01 -11.52
N ARG A 141 0.10 19.05 -10.71
CA ARG A 141 -0.80 19.64 -9.72
C ARG A 141 -2.00 20.34 -10.36
N GLY A 142 -3.09 19.61 -10.56
CA GLY A 142 -4.37 20.18 -11.00
C GLY A 142 -5.58 19.31 -10.69
N ASN A 143 -5.39 18.20 -9.98
CA ASN A 143 -6.41 17.18 -9.81
C ASN A 143 -6.96 17.14 -8.38
N SER A 144 -8.27 17.08 -8.22
CA SER A 144 -8.93 16.99 -6.90
C SER A 144 -8.50 15.72 -6.14
N SER A 145 -8.16 14.65 -6.85
CA SER A 145 -7.66 13.41 -6.25
C SER A 145 -6.31 13.57 -5.53
N LEU A 146 -5.54 14.62 -5.83
CA LEU A 146 -4.27 14.88 -5.13
C LEU A 146 -4.49 15.29 -3.68
N SER A 147 -5.58 16.00 -3.37
CA SER A 147 -5.88 16.36 -1.97
C SER A 147 -6.21 15.12 -1.16
N ILE A 148 -6.90 14.14 -1.75
CA ILE A 148 -7.22 12.87 -1.08
C ILE A 148 -5.95 12.08 -0.76
N ALA A 149 -4.95 12.08 -1.65
CA ALA A 149 -3.66 11.44 -1.36
C ALA A 149 -2.94 12.11 -0.17
N ASP A 150 -2.91 13.45 -0.13
CA ASP A 150 -2.34 14.22 0.98
C ASP A 150 -3.09 13.96 2.30
N GLN A 151 -4.42 14.02 2.27
CA GLN A 151 -5.28 13.71 3.41
C GLN A 151 -5.04 12.28 3.89
N PHE A 152 -5.06 11.31 2.98
CA PHE A 152 -4.78 9.93 3.33
C PHE A 152 -3.42 9.79 4.00
N PHE A 153 -2.38 10.43 3.49
CA PHE A 153 -1.04 10.36 4.06
C PHE A 153 -0.92 11.03 5.44
N TYR A 154 -1.30 12.30 5.55
CA TYR A 154 -1.07 13.13 6.75
C TYR A 154 -2.17 13.00 7.82
N ASP A 155 -3.44 13.02 7.41
CA ASP A 155 -4.59 12.97 8.32
C ASP A 155 -5.81 12.34 7.63
N VAL A 156 -5.88 11.01 7.69
CA VAL A 156 -6.92 10.25 7.01
C VAL A 156 -8.34 10.59 7.51
N ARG A 157 -8.46 11.14 8.74
CA ARG A 157 -9.75 11.57 9.30
C ARG A 157 -10.28 12.86 8.67
N SER A 158 -9.42 13.60 7.96
CA SER A 158 -9.83 14.78 7.22
C SER A 158 -10.60 14.46 5.93
N ILE A 159 -10.63 13.20 5.49
CA ILE A 159 -11.46 12.77 4.34
C ILE A 159 -12.93 12.83 4.75
N THR A 160 -13.67 13.79 4.21
CA THR A 160 -15.03 14.09 4.65
C THR A 160 -16.07 13.16 4.01
N GLU A 161 -17.25 13.11 4.63
CA GLU A 161 -18.40 12.43 4.04
C GLU A 161 -18.81 13.05 2.69
N GLU A 162 -18.70 14.36 2.55
CA GLU A 162 -18.99 15.07 1.30
C GLU A 162 -18.06 14.60 0.16
N GLN A 163 -16.76 14.48 0.42
CA GLN A 163 -15.80 13.97 -0.58
C GLN A 163 -16.11 12.52 -0.97
N ARG A 164 -16.44 11.66 0.01
CA ARG A 164 -16.85 10.27 -0.27
C ARG A 164 -18.12 10.19 -1.11
N ASN A 165 -19.10 11.03 -0.78
CA ASN A 165 -20.37 11.10 -1.49
C ASN A 165 -20.17 11.63 -2.91
N GLU A 166 -19.32 12.63 -3.10
CA GLU A 166 -18.95 13.13 -4.43
C GLU A 166 -18.34 12.03 -5.29
N ILE A 167 -17.34 11.31 -4.78
CA ILE A 167 -16.72 10.18 -5.49
C ILE A 167 -17.75 9.10 -5.80
N SER A 168 -18.58 8.72 -4.82
CA SER A 168 -19.60 7.69 -4.99
C SER A 168 -20.68 8.08 -5.99
N ASN A 169 -21.04 9.37 -6.05
CA ASN A 169 -22.00 9.89 -7.03
C ASN A 169 -21.42 9.90 -8.44
N ASN A 170 -20.12 10.18 -8.58
CA ASN A 170 -19.45 10.27 -9.88
C ASN A 170 -19.02 8.89 -10.43
N PHE A 171 -18.63 7.96 -9.56
CA PHE A 171 -17.96 6.70 -9.95
C PHE A 171 -18.55 5.46 -9.27
N GLY A 172 -19.64 5.61 -8.52
CA GLY A 172 -20.26 4.52 -7.76
C GLY A 172 -19.48 4.14 -6.49
N THR A 173 -20.10 3.28 -5.68
CA THR A 173 -19.46 2.73 -4.48
C THR A 173 -18.22 1.90 -4.82
N GLU A 174 -18.24 1.24 -5.98
CA GLU A 174 -17.11 0.48 -6.48
C GLU A 174 -15.91 1.40 -6.78
N GLY A 175 -16.14 2.54 -7.45
CA GLY A 175 -15.09 3.53 -7.69
C GLY A 175 -14.47 4.10 -6.41
N LEU A 176 -15.30 4.36 -5.38
CA LEU A 176 -14.79 4.75 -4.06
C LEU A 176 -13.90 3.66 -3.45
N VAL A 177 -14.33 2.40 -3.50
CA VAL A 177 -13.55 1.27 -2.98
C VAL A 177 -12.24 1.10 -3.74
N VAL A 178 -12.25 1.20 -5.07
CA VAL A 178 -11.05 1.12 -5.93
C VAL A 178 -10.04 2.21 -5.58
N LEU A 179 -10.50 3.46 -5.43
CA LEU A 179 -9.64 4.56 -4.99
C LEU A 179 -9.01 4.28 -3.62
N MET A 180 -9.82 3.80 -2.66
CA MET A 180 -9.35 3.50 -1.31
C MET A 180 -8.36 2.33 -1.27
N ILE A 181 -8.58 1.30 -2.10
CA ILE A 181 -7.63 0.20 -2.27
C ILE A 181 -6.33 0.72 -2.88
N CYS A 182 -6.39 1.59 -3.89
CA CYS A 182 -5.20 2.20 -4.48
C CYS A 182 -4.38 2.98 -3.45
N LEU A 183 -5.04 3.80 -2.62
CA LEU A 183 -4.39 4.56 -1.54
C LEU A 183 -3.73 3.63 -0.51
N ALA A 184 -4.48 2.64 -0.02
CA ALA A 184 -3.99 1.68 0.98
C ALA A 184 -2.83 0.83 0.45
N LEU A 185 -2.96 0.32 -0.78
CA LEU A 185 -1.97 -0.54 -1.41
C LEU A 185 -0.66 0.23 -1.61
N TYR A 186 -0.69 1.43 -2.20
CA TYR A 186 0.53 2.18 -2.49
C TYR A 186 1.14 2.91 -1.28
N ASP A 187 0.35 3.32 -0.27
CA ASP A 187 0.91 3.75 1.02
C ASP A 187 1.73 2.60 1.65
N GLY A 188 1.20 1.38 1.62
CA GLY A 188 1.92 0.19 2.07
C GLY A 188 3.15 -0.13 1.22
N ALA A 189 3.00 -0.14 -0.12
CA ALA A 189 4.07 -0.45 -1.06
C ALA A 189 5.27 0.46 -0.87
N PHE A 190 5.05 1.77 -0.81
CA PHE A 190 6.13 2.74 -0.71
C PHE A 190 6.82 2.68 0.65
N ARG A 191 6.11 2.44 1.75
CA ARG A 191 6.74 2.19 3.06
C ARG A 191 7.65 0.97 3.02
N ILE A 192 7.22 -0.12 2.38
CA ILE A 192 8.03 -1.33 2.24
C ILE A 192 9.26 -1.04 1.36
N ILE A 193 9.08 -0.35 0.24
CA ILE A 193 10.15 0.05 -0.67
C ILE A 193 11.20 0.89 0.07
N SER A 194 10.77 1.89 0.84
CA SER A 194 11.65 2.74 1.63
C SER A 194 12.43 1.96 2.68
N VAL A 195 11.77 1.00 3.32
CA VAL A 195 12.35 0.25 4.43
C VAL A 195 13.21 -0.92 3.92
N LEU A 196 12.85 -1.65 2.87
CA LEU A 196 13.64 -2.79 2.39
C LEU A 196 14.85 -2.42 1.52
N ASP A 197 14.98 -1.15 1.11
CA ASP A 197 16.17 -0.54 0.47
C ASP A 197 16.93 -1.48 -0.47
N HIS A 198 16.34 -1.66 -1.67
CA HIS A 198 16.91 -2.42 -2.78
C HIS A 198 17.63 -1.50 -3.77
#